data_AF-A0A1N7LS48-F1
#
_entry.id   AF-A0A1N7LS48-F1
#
_cell.length_a   1.000
_cell.length_b   1.000
_cell.length_c   1.000
_cell.angle_alpha   90.00
_cell.angle_beta   90.00
_cell.angle_gamma   90.00
#
_symmetry.space_group_name_H-M   'P 1'
#
loop_
_entity.id
_entity.type
_entity.pdbx_description
1 polymer ?
#
loop_
_entity_poly.entity_id
_entity_poly.type
_entity_poly.pdbx_seq_one_letter_code
_entity_poly.pdbx_strand_id
1 'polypeptide(L)'
;MILFWSILFYSNSIFAVFSILYLIYEKIKKKEAFKGIFMLVFSLFIMFFSQDRLCNLILEEIITDLKSGKLVLEKNQILTNSNIYNLEVSSQKHNYSEKTYAVTLLPSKDDLIIKQDYSNNRFWVFYTKYYYSKHHAIGYVK
;
A
#
# COMPACT_ATOMS: atom_id res chain seq x y z
N MET A 1 -1.04 -14.67 6.06
CA MET A 1 -1.38 -13.40 6.76
C MET A 1 -1.68 -12.26 5.79
N ILE A 2 -0.84 -11.97 4.78
CA ILE A 2 -1.08 -10.90 3.79
C ILE A 2 -2.42 -11.07 3.05
N LEU A 3 -2.77 -12.29 2.63
CA LEU A 3 -4.05 -12.57 1.98
C LEU A 3 -5.25 -12.19 2.86
N PHE A 4 -5.21 -12.53 4.15
CA PHE A 4 -6.27 -12.21 5.10
C PHE A 4 -6.49 -10.70 5.21
N TRP A 5 -5.40 -9.94 5.41
CA TRP A 5 -5.49 -8.49 5.50
C TRP A 5 -5.91 -7.84 4.17
N SER A 6 -5.57 -8.46 3.03
CA SER A 6 -6.00 -7.98 1.70
C SER A 6 -7.52 -8.12 1.55
N ILE A 7 -8.06 -9.29 1.91
CA ILE A 7 -9.51 -9.53 1.92
C ILE A 7 -10.19 -8.55 2.87
N LEU A 8 -9.65 -8.35 4.07
CA LEU A 8 -10.19 -7.41 5.04
C LEU A 8 -10.21 -5.97 4.49
N PHE A 9 -9.12 -5.51 3.87
CA PHE A 9 -9.05 -4.18 3.27
C PHE A 9 -10.12 -4.01 2.19
N TYR A 10 -10.19 -4.90 1.20
CA TYR A 10 -11.14 -4.77 0.08
C TYR A 10 -12.60 -4.93 0.50
N SER A 11 -12.90 -5.89 1.37
CA SER A 11 -14.27 -6.06 1.90
C SER A 11 -14.74 -4.82 2.67
N ASN A 12 -13.83 -4.19 3.40
CA ASN A 12 -14.13 -3.00 4.16
C ASN A 12 -14.16 -1.73 3.30
N SER A 13 -13.42 -1.66 2.19
CA SER A 13 -13.60 -0.61 1.17
C SER A 13 -15.00 -0.65 0.58
N ILE A 14 -15.53 -1.84 0.29
CA ILE A 14 -16.92 -2.01 -0.18
C ILE A 14 -17.90 -1.57 0.91
N PHE A 15 -17.67 -1.96 2.17
CA PHE A 15 -18.50 -1.52 3.30
C PHE A 15 -18.49 0.00 3.50
N ALA A 16 -17.34 0.66 3.29
CA ALA A 16 -17.24 2.12 3.34
C ALA A 16 -18.10 2.79 2.26
N VAL A 17 -18.12 2.25 1.04
CA VAL A 17 -19.01 2.74 -0.04
C VAL A 17 -20.48 2.59 0.36
N PHE A 18 -20.89 1.44 0.91
CA PHE A 18 -22.25 1.27 1.40
C PHE A 18 -22.60 2.21 2.56
N SER A 19 -21.64 2.49 3.44
CA SER A 19 -21.81 3.46 4.53
C SER A 19 -22.05 4.88 3.99
N ILE A 20 -21.35 5.28 2.92
CA ILE A 20 -21.60 6.55 2.22
C ILE A 20 -22.99 6.58 1.58
N LEU A 21 -23.39 5.50 0.89
CA LEU A 21 -24.73 5.42 0.31
C LEU A 21 -25.82 5.50 1.38
N TYR A 22 -25.61 4.86 2.52
CA TYR A 22 -26.52 4.90 3.65
C TYR A 22 -26.60 6.30 4.28
N LEU A 23 -25.47 7.03 4.38
CA LEU A 23 -25.44 8.43 4.80
C LEU A 23 -26.25 9.34 3.88
N ILE A 24 -26.09 9.16 2.56
CA ILE A 24 -26.86 9.92 1.56
C ILE A 24 -28.35 9.64 1.74
N TYR A 25 -28.71 8.36 1.94
CA TYR A 25 -30.09 7.96 2.21
C TYR A 25 -30.66 8.60 3.49
N GLU A 26 -29.92 8.58 4.61
CA GLU A 26 -30.33 9.23 5.86
C GLU A 26 -30.59 10.73 5.65
N LYS A 27 -29.71 11.40 4.90
CA LYS A 27 -29.84 12.83 4.58
C LYS A 27 -31.07 13.13 3.72
N ILE A 28 -31.36 12.30 2.71
CA ILE A 28 -32.56 12.44 1.86
C ILE A 28 -33.83 12.26 2.69
N LYS A 29 -33.83 11.30 3.62
CA LYS A 29 -34.97 11.02 4.51
C LYS A 29 -35.07 11.96 5.71
N LYS A 30 -34.20 12.97 5.82
CA LYS A 30 -34.11 13.91 6.96
C LYS A 30 -34.03 13.18 8.32
N LYS A 31 -33.37 12.02 8.34
CA LYS A 31 -33.09 11.27 9.58
C LYS A 31 -31.82 11.80 10.21
N GLU A 32 -31.64 11.52 11.50
CA GLU A 32 -30.36 11.75 12.17
C GLU A 32 -29.27 10.91 11.51
N ALA A 33 -28.18 11.55 11.08
CA ALA A 33 -27.09 10.90 10.33
C ALA A 33 -26.08 10.15 11.23
N PHE A 34 -26.35 10.03 12.52
CA PHE A 34 -25.38 9.51 13.49
C PHE A 34 -24.93 8.08 13.16
N LYS A 35 -25.86 7.22 12.74
CA LYS A 35 -25.55 5.82 12.40
C LYS A 35 -24.69 5.72 11.15
N GLY A 36 -25.03 6.45 10.09
CA GLY A 36 -24.22 6.48 8.89
C GLY A 36 -22.83 7.06 9.13
N ILE A 37 -22.71 8.11 9.93
CA ILE A 37 -21.40 8.71 10.28
C ILE A 37 -20.57 7.69 11.06
N PHE A 38 -21.17 7.03 12.05
CA PHE A 38 -20.47 6.00 12.84
C PHE A 38 -19.98 4.84 11.97
N MET A 39 -20.84 4.28 11.10
CA MET A 39 -20.45 3.21 10.18
C MET A 39 -19.31 3.65 9.25
N LEU A 40 -19.37 4.88 8.74
CA LEU A 40 -18.32 5.42 7.89
C LEU A 40 -17.00 5.55 8.65
N VAL A 41 -17.00 6.19 9.82
CA VAL A 41 -15.77 6.37 10.64
C VAL A 41 -15.17 5.02 11.02
N PHE A 42 -16.01 4.07 11.44
CA PHE A 42 -15.57 2.71 11.77
C PHE A 42 -14.96 1.99 10.56
N SER A 43 -15.59 2.11 9.38
CA SER A 43 -15.05 1.54 8.14
C SER A 43 -13.70 2.17 7.78
N LEU A 44 -13.56 3.50 7.88
CA LEU A 44 -12.30 4.19 7.58
C LEU A 44 -11.20 3.76 8.55
N PHE A 45 -11.51 3.62 9.84
CA PHE A 45 -10.55 3.14 10.83
C PHE A 45 -9.99 1.76 10.49
N ILE A 46 -10.87 0.79 10.19
CA ILE A 46 -10.43 -0.56 9.79
C ILE A 46 -9.65 -0.51 8.48
N MET A 47 -10.03 0.36 7.54
CA MET A 47 -9.37 0.48 6.23
C MET A 47 -7.93 0.98 6.40
N PHE A 48 -7.71 2.05 7.17
CA PHE A 48 -6.36 2.55 7.46
C PHE A 48 -5.52 1.53 8.23
N PHE A 49 -6.11 0.87 9.23
CA PHE A 49 -5.43 -0.14 10.01
C PHE A 49 -5.01 -1.36 9.17
N SER A 50 -5.91 -1.87 8.33
CA SER A 50 -5.60 -3.00 7.44
C SER A 50 -4.56 -2.63 6.38
N GLN A 51 -4.60 -1.40 5.85
CA GLN A 51 -3.58 -0.88 4.95
C GLN A 51 -2.19 -0.85 5.61
N ASP A 52 -2.09 -0.29 6.82
CA ASP A 52 -0.81 -0.23 7.54
C ASP A 52 -0.23 -1.64 7.79
N ARG A 53 -1.07 -2.57 8.26
CA ARG A 53 -0.66 -3.96 8.49
C ARG A 53 -0.26 -4.67 7.20
N LEU A 54 -0.93 -4.39 6.09
CA LEU A 54 -0.56 -4.92 4.77
C LEU A 54 0.82 -4.43 4.34
N CYS A 55 1.05 -3.12 4.37
CA CYS A 55 2.33 -2.55 3.98
C CYS A 55 3.48 -3.10 4.84
N ASN A 56 3.29 -3.14 6.16
CA ASN A 56 4.29 -3.66 7.09
C ASN A 56 4.61 -5.15 6.83
N LEU A 57 3.61 -6.01 6.64
CA LEU A 57 3.84 -7.42 6.36
C LEU A 57 4.54 -7.66 5.01
N ILE A 58 4.16 -6.90 3.98
CA ILE A 58 4.81 -7.00 2.67
C ILE A 58 6.27 -6.52 2.77
N LEU A 59 6.52 -5.45 3.52
CA LEU A 59 7.87 -4.95 3.76
C LEU A 59 8.74 -5.98 4.51
N GLU A 60 8.20 -6.58 5.58
CA GLU A 60 8.89 -7.64 6.34
C GLU A 60 9.25 -8.84 5.45
N GLU A 61 8.36 -9.23 4.54
CA GLU A 61 8.62 -10.30 3.56
C GLU A 61 9.77 -9.92 2.62
N ILE A 62 9.74 -8.71 2.03
CA ILE A 62 10.81 -8.21 1.16
C ILE A 62 12.16 -8.20 1.89
N ILE A 63 12.19 -7.72 3.14
CA ILE A 63 13.41 -7.67 3.96
C ILE A 63 13.93 -9.09 4.27
N THR A 64 13.03 -10.02 4.57
CA THR A 64 13.38 -11.41 4.89
C THR A 64 13.94 -12.13 3.65
N ASP A 65 13.33 -11.91 2.49
CA ASP A 65 13.78 -12.49 1.23
C ASP A 65 15.14 -11.92 0.80
N LEU A 66 15.39 -10.62 1.02
CA LEU A 66 16.71 -10.00 0.85
C LEU A 66 17.78 -10.62 1.74
N LYS A 67 17.51 -10.74 3.04
CA LYS A 67 18.47 -11.30 4.00
C LYS A 67 18.79 -12.76 3.72
N SER A 68 17.81 -13.50 3.22
CA SER A 68 17.97 -14.92 2.86
C SER A 68 18.59 -15.14 1.47
N GLY A 69 18.92 -14.08 0.74
CA GLY A 69 19.47 -14.17 -0.62
C GLY A 69 18.47 -14.69 -1.66
N LYS A 70 17.18 -14.79 -1.31
CA LYS A 70 16.06 -15.09 -2.21
C LYS A 70 15.57 -13.88 -2.99
N LEU A 71 16.21 -12.73 -2.77
CA LEU A 71 15.98 -11.49 -3.46
C LEU A 71 17.35 -10.88 -3.74
N VAL A 72 17.65 -10.66 -5.02
CA VAL A 72 18.89 -10.03 -5.47
C VAL A 72 18.52 -8.76 -6.20
N LEU A 73 18.95 -7.63 -5.67
CA LEU A 73 18.86 -6.35 -6.35
C LEU A 73 19.93 -6.32 -7.45
N GLU A 74 19.51 -6.16 -8.71
CA GLU A 74 20.45 -5.73 -9.74
C GLU A 74 21.03 -4.37 -9.36
N LYS A 75 22.33 -4.21 -9.62
CA LYS A 75 23.13 -3.08 -9.15
C LYS A 75 22.77 -1.78 -9.91
N ASN A 76 21.61 -1.22 -9.61
CA ASN A 76 21.20 0.11 -10.04
C ASN A 76 21.71 1.13 -9.01
N GLN A 77 22.33 2.23 -9.48
CA GLN A 77 22.91 3.27 -8.61
C GLN A 77 21.90 3.95 -7.67
N ILE A 78 20.60 3.74 -7.88
CA ILE A 78 19.50 4.41 -7.15
C ILE A 78 19.06 3.60 -5.92
N LEU A 79 19.17 2.27 -5.94
CA LEU A 79 18.77 1.42 -4.84
C LEU A 79 19.83 0.39 -4.49
N THR A 80 20.29 0.44 -3.25
CA THR A 80 21.12 -0.57 -2.60
C THR A 80 20.30 -1.36 -1.58
N ASN A 81 20.80 -2.52 -1.14
CA ASN A 81 20.17 -3.31 -0.08
C ASN A 81 19.89 -2.46 1.18
N SER A 82 20.80 -1.53 1.53
CA SER A 82 20.62 -0.60 2.65
C SER A 82 19.40 0.32 2.50
N ASN A 83 19.08 0.72 1.26
CA ASN A 83 17.97 1.60 0.98
C ASN A 83 16.62 0.89 1.17
N ILE A 84 16.55 -0.41 0.84
CA ILE A 84 15.34 -1.21 1.09
C ILE A 84 15.13 -1.48 2.58
N TYR A 85 16.19 -1.76 3.34
CA TYR A 85 16.08 -1.95 4.79
C TYR A 85 15.59 -0.71 5.54
N ASN A 86 15.73 0.48 4.94
CA ASN A 86 15.31 1.75 5.51
C ASN A 86 14.02 2.31 4.88
N LEU A 87 13.19 1.47 4.25
CA LEU A 87 11.91 1.91 3.71
C LEU A 87 10.99 2.41 4.83
N GLU A 88 10.50 3.63 4.67
CA GLU A 88 9.48 4.19 5.54
C GLU A 88 8.10 3.94 4.92
N VAL A 89 7.17 3.37 5.69
CA VAL A 89 5.78 3.17 5.23
C VAL A 89 5.05 4.51 5.23
N SER A 90 4.40 4.86 4.14
CA SER A 90 3.59 6.09 4.04
C SER A 90 2.46 5.95 3.05
N SER A 91 1.30 6.51 3.42
CA SER A 91 0.08 6.55 2.62
C SER A 91 -0.14 7.89 1.90
N GLN A 92 0.90 8.70 1.71
CA GLN A 92 0.78 10.04 1.12
C GLN A 92 0.39 10.02 -0.36
N LYS A 93 -0.23 11.10 -0.85
CA LYS A 93 -0.58 11.26 -2.27
C LYS A 93 0.68 11.50 -3.10
N HIS A 94 0.74 10.91 -4.29
CA HIS A 94 1.97 10.82 -5.08
C HIS A 94 1.87 11.56 -6.41
N ASN A 95 2.95 12.24 -6.83
CA ASN A 95 3.12 12.76 -8.18
C ASN A 95 4.32 12.07 -8.84
N TYR A 96 4.06 10.96 -9.53
CA TYR A 96 5.13 10.15 -10.12
C TYR A 96 5.74 10.81 -11.35
N SER A 97 7.06 10.66 -11.49
CA SER A 97 7.74 10.85 -12.77
C SER A 97 7.51 9.67 -13.70
N GLU A 98 7.60 9.92 -15.01
CA GLU A 98 7.54 8.87 -16.03
C GLU A 98 8.69 7.84 -15.89
N LYS A 99 9.76 8.19 -15.14
CA LYS A 99 10.86 7.29 -14.87
C LYS A 99 10.44 6.21 -13.86
N THR A 100 10.33 5.01 -14.38
CA THR A 100 10.07 3.80 -13.61
C THR A 100 11.31 2.92 -13.63
N TYR A 101 11.78 2.51 -12.46
CA TYR A 101 12.87 1.54 -12.34
C TYR A 101 12.26 0.21 -11.91
N ALA A 102 12.42 -0.83 -12.71
CA ALA A 102 12.01 -2.18 -12.36
C ALA A 102 13.24 -2.96 -11.90
N VAL A 103 13.12 -3.63 -10.76
CA VAL A 103 14.10 -4.61 -10.30
C VAL A 103 13.40 -5.95 -10.23
N THR A 104 13.82 -6.88 -11.07
CA THR A 104 13.29 -8.25 -11.06
C THR A 104 13.94 -9.06 -9.94
N LEU A 105 13.12 -9.76 -9.18
CA LEU A 105 13.51 -10.47 -7.97
C LEU A 105 13.68 -11.95 -8.31
N LEU A 106 14.86 -12.51 -8.06
CA LEU A 106 15.13 -13.94 -8.26
C LEU A 106 15.18 -14.65 -6.92
N PRO A 107 14.49 -15.81 -6.75
CA PRO A 107 13.90 -16.66 -7.80
C PRO A 107 12.40 -16.46 -8.06
N SER A 108 11.71 -15.58 -7.31
CA SER A 108 10.25 -15.46 -7.40
C SER A 108 9.73 -14.87 -8.72
N LYS A 109 10.60 -14.22 -9.51
CA LYS A 109 10.29 -13.46 -10.73
C LYS A 109 9.27 -12.34 -10.51
N ASP A 110 9.00 -11.98 -9.26
CA ASP A 110 8.23 -10.79 -8.95
C ASP A 110 9.12 -9.56 -9.20
N ASP A 111 8.55 -8.46 -9.65
CA ASP A 111 9.27 -7.20 -9.82
C ASP A 111 9.00 -6.25 -8.64
N LEU A 112 10.05 -5.59 -8.14
CA LEU A 112 9.94 -4.35 -7.39
C LEU A 112 9.94 -3.19 -8.39
N ILE A 113 8.82 -2.48 -8.45
CA ILE A 113 8.69 -1.27 -9.27
C ILE A 113 8.96 -0.06 -8.39
N ILE A 114 9.79 0.85 -8.88
CA ILE A 114 10.24 2.02 -8.14
C ILE A 114 9.92 3.26 -8.96
N LYS A 115 9.15 4.17 -8.37
CA LYS A 115 8.73 5.41 -9.02
C LYS A 115 9.25 6.60 -8.25
N GLN A 116 9.99 7.48 -8.92
CA GLN A 116 10.45 8.73 -8.33
C GLN A 116 9.30 9.74 -8.26
N ASP A 117 9.14 10.39 -7.12
CA ASP A 117 8.20 11.50 -6.93
C ASP A 117 8.84 12.82 -7.38
N TYR A 118 8.15 13.59 -8.22
CA TYR A 118 8.61 14.91 -8.67
C TYR A 118 8.67 15.93 -7.54
N SER A 119 7.77 15.83 -6.56
CA SER A 119 7.59 16.87 -5.55
C SER A 119 8.64 16.80 -4.44
N ASN A 120 9.02 15.59 -4.05
CA ASN A 120 9.76 15.35 -2.82
C ASN A 120 11.05 14.55 -3.02
N ASN A 121 11.44 14.24 -4.27
CA ASN A 121 12.58 13.39 -4.62
C ASN A 121 12.59 12.00 -3.94
N ARG A 122 11.43 11.55 -3.41
CA ARG A 122 11.27 10.24 -2.78
C ARG A 122 11.08 9.16 -3.83
N PHE A 123 11.59 7.97 -3.56
CA PHE A 123 11.40 6.79 -4.42
C PHE A 123 10.39 5.84 -3.80
N TRP A 124 9.20 5.77 -4.39
CA TRP A 124 8.11 4.91 -3.95
C TRP A 124 8.29 3.50 -4.46
N VAL A 125 8.13 2.51 -3.58
CA VAL A 125 8.37 1.10 -3.87
C VAL A 125 7.06 0.31 -3.92
N PHE A 126 6.90 -0.45 -5.00
CA PHE A 126 5.76 -1.31 -5.29
C PHE A 126 6.25 -2.74 -5.50
N TYR A 127 5.53 -3.73 -5.00
CA TYR A 127 5.86 -5.14 -5.12
C TYR A 127 4.78 -5.86 -5.92
N THR A 128 5.14 -6.32 -7.11
CA THR A 128 4.16 -6.84 -8.08
C THR A 128 3.57 -8.20 -7.70
N LYS A 129 4.13 -8.90 -6.70
CA LYS A 129 3.59 -10.17 -6.19
C LYS A 129 2.14 -10.04 -5.71
N TYR A 130 1.80 -8.92 -5.07
CA TYR A 130 0.48 -8.69 -4.49
C TYR A 130 -0.31 -7.66 -5.28
N TYR A 131 -1.57 -7.97 -5.60
CA TYR A 131 -2.47 -7.05 -6.29
C TYR A 131 -2.59 -5.71 -5.56
N TYR A 132 -2.66 -5.73 -4.22
CA TYR A 132 -2.65 -4.52 -3.39
C TYR A 132 -1.47 -3.60 -3.74
N SER A 133 -0.26 -4.15 -3.80
CA SER A 133 0.96 -3.39 -4.01
C SER A 133 1.27 -3.08 -5.48
N LYS A 134 0.51 -3.61 -6.44
CA LYS A 134 0.52 -3.08 -7.82
C LYS A 134 -0.09 -1.68 -7.89
N HIS A 135 -1.00 -1.37 -6.97
CA HIS A 135 -1.74 -0.10 -6.94
C HIS A 135 -1.34 0.81 -5.78
N HIS A 136 -0.81 0.25 -4.68
CA HIS A 136 -0.39 0.98 -3.50
C HIS A 136 1.11 0.83 -3.27
N ALA A 137 1.79 1.94 -3.02
CA ALA A 137 3.17 1.90 -2.60
C ALA A 137 3.25 1.30 -1.18
N ILE A 138 4.21 0.41 -0.96
CA ILE A 138 4.46 -0.21 0.36
C ILE A 138 5.21 0.78 1.25
N GLY A 139 6.07 1.59 0.66
CA GLY A 139 6.87 2.59 1.35
C GLY A 139 7.70 3.41 0.38
N TYR A 140 8.60 4.22 0.94
CA TYR A 140 9.49 5.06 0.17
C TYR A 140 10.92 5.07 0.72
N VAL A 141 11.87 5.30 -0.19
CA VAL A 141 13.27 5.62 0.12
C VAL A 141 13.46 7.14 -0.03
N LYS A 142 14.21 7.76 0.89
CA LYS A 142 14.66 9.14 0.79
C LYS A 142 15.95 9.25 -0.02
#